data_AF-A0A972L942-F1
#
_entry.id   AF-A0A972L942-F1
#
_cell.length_a   1.000
_cell.length_b   1.000
_cell.length_c   1.000
_cell.angle_alpha   90.00
_cell.angle_beta   90.00
_cell.angle_gamma   90.00
#
_symmetry.space_group_name_H-M   'P 1'
#
loop_
_entity.id
_entity.type
_entity.pdbx_description
1 polymer ?
#
loop_
_entity_poly.entity_id
_entity_poly.type
_entity_poly.pdbx_seq_one_letter_code
_entity_poly.pdbx_strand_id
1 'polypeptide(L)'
;MTSCARIPVQEIQDARDLFEAAKSSCARVYMTQEMKQAQSRLGQIDRGTRKKTRLPKKKLRKLALEVQDLSKKMVNETARIKTRLYKKIQQNILLAIKNIHEGEKAEANRYARKEYREAIAGVRKARKLSQEECRYTEALKESESALEYAKESITKARAFKKELEKKLPHYHIVRKGETLKSIAKSEPVYGDESFWEIIYKANRDQIRNPDVLYPGQQIYLPSRKEFSRSH
;
A
#
# COMPACT_ATOMS: atom_id res chain seq x y z
N MET A 1 -20.45 -65.79 15.43
CA MET A 1 -20.46 -64.64 16.37
C MET A 1 -20.13 -63.38 15.59
N THR A 2 -21.14 -62.56 15.30
CA THR A 2 -21.03 -61.35 14.48
C THR A 2 -20.21 -60.30 15.22
N SER A 3 -18.94 -60.13 14.82
CA SER A 3 -18.06 -59.07 15.30
C SER A 3 -18.78 -57.72 15.18
N CYS A 4 -19.26 -57.17 16.30
CA CYS A 4 -19.83 -55.83 16.33
C CYS A 4 -18.88 -54.87 15.62
N ALA A 5 -19.35 -54.22 14.55
CA ALA A 5 -18.58 -53.28 13.78
C ALA A 5 -18.12 -52.12 14.68
N ARG A 6 -16.91 -52.24 15.24
CA ARG A 6 -16.32 -51.22 16.11
C ARG A 6 -16.11 -49.93 15.32
N ILE A 7 -16.54 -48.82 15.90
CA ILE A 7 -16.34 -47.47 15.35
C ILE A 7 -14.83 -47.19 15.25
N PRO A 8 -14.33 -46.56 14.17
CA PRO A 8 -12.93 -46.16 14.05
C PRO A 8 -12.66 -44.89 14.89
N VAL A 9 -12.58 -45.06 16.22
CA VAL A 9 -12.50 -43.93 17.17
C VAL A 9 -11.27 -43.07 16.94
N GLN A 10 -10.09 -43.68 16.75
CA GLN A 10 -8.85 -42.95 16.56
C GLN A 10 -8.90 -42.09 15.29
N GLU A 11 -9.27 -42.67 14.15
CA GLU A 11 -9.29 -41.93 12.89
C GLU A 11 -10.28 -40.75 12.93
N ILE A 12 -11.41 -40.91 13.62
CA ILE A 12 -12.39 -39.83 13.82
C ILE A 12 -11.83 -38.74 14.74
N GLN A 13 -11.10 -39.11 15.79
CA GLN A 13 -10.48 -38.13 16.69
C GLN A 13 -9.39 -37.34 15.97
N ASP A 14 -8.47 -38.02 15.28
CA ASP A 14 -7.43 -37.39 14.46
C ASP A 14 -8.03 -36.45 13.40
N ALA A 15 -9.17 -36.84 12.79
CA ALA A 15 -9.89 -36.02 11.83
C ALA A 15 -10.42 -34.72 12.45
N ARG A 16 -10.93 -34.78 13.69
CA ARG A 16 -11.40 -33.60 14.42
C ARG A 16 -10.24 -32.70 14.83
N ASP A 17 -9.16 -33.27 15.34
CA ASP A 17 -7.99 -32.51 15.80
C ASP A 17 -7.31 -31.79 14.63
N LEU A 18 -7.12 -32.47 13.50
CA LEU A 18 -6.58 -31.85 12.29
C LEU A 18 -7.51 -30.76 11.74
N PHE A 19 -8.84 -30.96 11.82
CA PHE A 19 -9.80 -29.96 11.37
C PHE A 19 -9.81 -28.70 12.26
N GLU A 20 -9.65 -28.86 13.57
CA GLU A 20 -9.46 -27.73 14.48
C GLU A 20 -8.12 -27.01 14.22
N ALA A 21 -7.04 -27.75 13.97
CA ALA A 21 -5.77 -27.14 13.55
C ALA A 21 -5.95 -26.32 12.25
N ALA A 22 -6.67 -26.84 11.26
CA ALA A 22 -6.98 -26.10 10.03
C ALA A 22 -7.82 -24.83 10.27
N LYS A 23 -8.80 -24.88 11.20
CA LYS A 23 -9.56 -23.68 11.59
C LYS A 23 -8.66 -22.59 12.15
N SER A 24 -7.70 -22.97 13.00
CA SER A 24 -6.75 -22.05 13.62
C SER A 24 -5.75 -21.45 12.62
N SER A 25 -5.51 -22.10 11.48
CA SER A 25 -4.53 -21.68 10.47
C SER A 25 -5.05 -20.64 9.47
N CYS A 26 -6.15 -19.93 9.76
CA CYS A 26 -6.87 -19.04 8.82
C CYS A 26 -7.55 -19.73 7.62
N ALA A 27 -7.71 -21.06 7.63
CA ALA A 27 -8.36 -21.78 6.51
C ALA A 27 -9.80 -21.32 6.26
N ARG A 28 -10.49 -20.82 7.30
CA ARG A 28 -11.83 -20.22 7.15
C ARG A 28 -11.87 -19.02 6.20
N VAL A 29 -10.76 -18.28 6.08
CA VAL A 29 -10.66 -17.12 5.18
C VAL A 29 -10.17 -17.55 3.81
N TYR A 30 -9.12 -18.37 3.76
CA TYR A 30 -8.40 -18.64 2.51
C TYR A 30 -8.83 -19.93 1.79
N MET A 31 -9.47 -20.86 2.48
CA MET A 31 -9.82 -22.20 2.00
C MET A 31 -11.30 -22.52 2.29
N THR A 32 -12.20 -21.59 1.99
CA THR A 32 -13.63 -21.66 2.38
C THR A 32 -14.35 -22.89 1.83
N GLN A 33 -14.00 -23.35 0.62
CA GLN A 33 -14.65 -24.51 0.00
C GLN A 33 -14.25 -25.82 0.69
N GLU A 34 -12.95 -26.06 0.86
CA GLU A 34 -12.41 -27.20 1.59
C GLU A 34 -12.92 -27.24 3.03
N MET A 35 -13.03 -26.06 3.66
CA MET A 35 -13.58 -25.92 5.01
C MET A 35 -15.03 -26.44 5.09
N LYS A 36 -15.89 -26.02 4.15
CA LYS A 36 -17.29 -26.50 4.05
C LYS A 36 -17.36 -28.00 3.76
N GLN A 37 -16.49 -28.48 2.88
CA GLN A 37 -16.40 -29.89 2.51
C GLN A 37 -16.00 -30.79 3.70
N ALA A 38 -15.01 -30.38 4.49
CA ALA A 38 -14.59 -31.09 5.69
C ALA A 38 -15.69 -31.04 6.77
N GLN A 39 -16.33 -29.88 6.98
CA GLN A 39 -17.44 -29.73 7.92
C GLN A 39 -18.64 -30.62 7.56
N SER A 40 -18.99 -30.71 6.27
CA SER A 40 -20.06 -31.60 5.79
C SER A 40 -19.76 -33.07 6.10
N ARG A 41 -18.52 -33.51 5.86
CA ARG A 41 -18.07 -34.89 6.15
C ARG A 41 -18.07 -35.18 7.65
N LEU A 42 -17.60 -34.27 8.49
CA LEU A 42 -17.72 -34.39 9.95
C LEU A 42 -19.18 -34.53 10.39
N GLY A 43 -20.09 -33.73 9.82
CA GLY A 43 -21.53 -33.88 10.08
C GLY A 43 -22.11 -35.24 9.61
N GLN A 44 -21.54 -35.86 8.57
CA GLN A 44 -21.88 -37.23 8.20
C GLN A 44 -21.34 -38.27 9.19
N ILE A 45 -20.13 -38.07 9.71
CA ILE A 45 -19.53 -38.93 10.75
C ILE A 45 -20.35 -38.83 12.05
N ASP A 46 -20.70 -37.63 12.49
CA ASP A 46 -21.47 -37.40 13.72
C ASP A 46 -22.86 -38.03 13.66
N ARG A 47 -23.52 -37.99 12.49
CA ARG A 47 -24.77 -38.73 12.26
C ARG A 47 -24.52 -40.24 12.17
N GLY A 48 -23.47 -40.65 11.47
CA GLY A 48 -23.12 -42.04 11.23
C GLY A 48 -22.58 -42.82 12.44
N THR A 49 -22.30 -42.15 13.56
CA THR A 49 -21.86 -42.78 14.81
C THR A 49 -23.01 -43.03 15.78
N ARG A 50 -24.16 -42.36 15.61
CA ARG A 50 -25.37 -42.54 16.42
C ARG A 50 -25.95 -43.94 16.23
N LYS A 51 -26.54 -44.51 17.30
CA LYS A 51 -27.08 -45.88 17.32
C LYS A 51 -28.11 -46.14 16.20
N LYS A 52 -29.02 -45.19 15.95
CA LYS A 52 -30.12 -45.34 14.96
C LYS A 52 -29.69 -45.17 13.49
N THR A 53 -28.59 -44.46 13.23
CA THR A 53 -28.15 -44.08 11.88
C THR A 53 -26.73 -44.57 11.59
N ARG A 54 -26.32 -45.65 12.25
CA ARG A 54 -24.93 -46.11 12.26
C ARG A 54 -24.48 -46.51 10.85
N LEU A 55 -23.41 -45.87 10.37
CA LEU A 55 -22.78 -46.20 9.09
C LEU A 55 -21.79 -47.36 9.24
N PRO A 56 -21.50 -48.12 8.17
CA PRO A 56 -20.49 -49.17 8.18
C PRO A 56 -19.10 -48.62 8.57
N LYS A 57 -18.31 -49.40 9.34
CA LYS A 57 -16.94 -49.03 9.76
C LYS A 57 -16.08 -48.52 8.61
N LYS A 58 -16.09 -49.21 7.45
CA LYS A 58 -15.33 -48.83 6.25
C LYS A 58 -15.71 -47.45 5.74
N LYS A 59 -17.00 -47.09 5.80
CA LYS A 59 -17.51 -45.77 5.37
C LYS A 59 -17.13 -44.67 6.36
N LEU A 60 -17.25 -44.93 7.66
CA LEU A 60 -16.80 -43.98 8.70
C LEU A 60 -15.30 -43.71 8.62
N ARG A 61 -14.49 -44.76 8.44
CA ARG A 61 -13.04 -44.63 8.27
C ARG A 61 -12.68 -43.84 7.02
N LYS A 62 -13.36 -44.09 5.90
CA LYS A 62 -13.18 -43.33 4.65
C LYS A 62 -13.48 -41.84 4.87
N LEU A 63 -14.63 -41.51 5.44
CA LEU A 63 -15.01 -40.12 5.75
C LEU A 63 -13.99 -39.44 6.66
N ALA A 64 -13.50 -40.15 7.69
CA ALA A 64 -12.50 -39.62 8.60
C ALA A 64 -11.19 -39.31 7.87
N LEU A 65 -10.67 -40.24 7.06
CA LEU A 65 -9.47 -40.02 6.26
C LEU A 65 -9.63 -38.87 5.25
N GLU A 66 -10.79 -38.73 4.63
CA GLU A 66 -11.08 -37.58 3.74
C GLU A 66 -11.05 -36.25 4.50
N VAL A 67 -11.55 -36.20 5.74
CA VAL A 67 -11.44 -35.00 6.59
C VAL A 67 -9.99 -34.72 6.97
N GLN A 68 -9.21 -35.76 7.32
CA GLN A 68 -7.79 -35.59 7.64
C GLN A 68 -7.01 -35.04 6.44
N ASP A 69 -7.24 -35.58 5.25
CA ASP A 69 -6.59 -35.13 4.01
C ASP A 69 -6.94 -33.67 3.67
N LEU A 70 -8.24 -33.33 3.69
CA LEU A 70 -8.69 -31.95 3.49
C LEU A 70 -8.08 -31.00 4.53
N SER A 71 -7.99 -31.43 5.78
CA SER A 71 -7.44 -30.59 6.86
C SER A 71 -5.94 -30.34 6.69
N LYS A 72 -5.16 -31.39 6.35
CA LYS A 72 -3.73 -31.25 6.02
C LYS A 72 -3.51 -30.36 4.81
N LYS A 73 -4.32 -30.53 3.76
CA LYS A 73 -4.32 -29.66 2.57
C LYS A 73 -4.56 -28.21 2.96
N MET A 74 -5.58 -27.93 3.77
CA MET A 74 -5.91 -26.58 4.22
C MET A 74 -4.77 -25.93 4.98
N VAL A 75 -4.14 -26.63 5.93
CA VAL A 75 -3.00 -26.09 6.70
C VAL A 75 -1.83 -25.73 5.76
N ASN A 76 -1.45 -26.66 4.89
CA ASN A 76 -0.32 -26.48 3.98
C ASN A 76 -0.56 -25.37 2.95
N GLU A 77 -1.72 -25.37 2.29
CA GLU A 77 -2.06 -24.35 1.30
C GLU A 77 -2.27 -22.98 1.94
N THR A 78 -2.87 -22.92 3.13
CA THR A 78 -3.01 -21.64 3.81
C THR A 78 -1.65 -21.04 4.19
N ALA A 79 -0.70 -21.86 4.64
CA ALA A 79 0.67 -21.40 4.86
C ALA A 79 1.31 -20.81 3.58
N ARG A 80 1.15 -21.48 2.44
CA ARG A 80 1.64 -20.99 1.13
C ARG A 80 0.98 -19.66 0.73
N ILE A 81 -0.34 -19.56 0.87
CA ILE A 81 -1.11 -18.35 0.59
C ILE A 81 -0.62 -17.20 1.47
N LYS A 82 -0.48 -17.42 2.78
CA LYS A 82 0.01 -16.42 3.73
C LYS A 82 1.39 -15.89 3.34
N THR A 83 2.34 -16.78 3.06
CA THR A 83 3.70 -16.41 2.63
C THR A 83 3.67 -15.56 1.36
N ARG A 84 2.88 -15.95 0.36
CA ARG A 84 2.76 -15.21 -0.90
C ARG A 84 2.15 -13.83 -0.69
N LEU A 85 1.06 -13.75 0.09
CA LEU A 85 0.38 -12.48 0.37
C LEU A 85 1.30 -11.54 1.17
N TYR A 86 1.92 -12.02 2.24
CA TYR A 86 2.84 -11.22 3.06
C TYR A 86 3.98 -10.64 2.22
N LYS A 87 4.62 -11.45 1.37
CA LYS A 87 5.67 -10.97 0.46
C LYS A 87 5.18 -9.84 -0.45
N LYS A 88 3.98 -9.98 -1.04
CA LYS A 88 3.39 -8.92 -1.89
C LYS A 88 3.07 -7.66 -1.10
N ILE A 89 2.49 -7.79 0.08
CA ILE A 89 2.18 -6.65 0.98
C ILE A 89 3.47 -5.88 1.30
N GLN A 90 4.53 -6.57 1.70
CA GLN A 90 5.82 -5.93 2.03
C GLN A 90 6.43 -5.23 0.81
N GLN A 91 6.38 -5.87 -0.36
CA GLN A 91 6.86 -5.27 -1.60
C GLN A 91 6.08 -3.99 -1.96
N ASN A 92 4.74 -4.03 -1.87
CA ASN A 92 3.89 -2.88 -2.16
C ASN A 92 4.12 -1.74 -1.17
N ILE A 93 4.23 -2.04 0.14
CA ILE A 93 4.53 -1.06 1.18
C ILE A 93 5.89 -0.40 0.92
N LEU A 94 6.93 -1.20 0.62
CA LEU A 94 8.27 -0.68 0.33
C LEU A 94 8.24 0.27 -0.88
N LEU A 95 7.57 -0.15 -1.95
CA LEU A 95 7.47 0.67 -3.16
C LEU A 95 6.62 1.93 -2.91
N ALA A 96 5.54 1.84 -2.14
CA ALA A 96 4.72 2.98 -1.77
C ALA A 96 5.54 4.01 -0.97
N ILE A 97 6.32 3.58 0.02
CA ILE A 97 7.21 4.46 0.79
C ILE A 97 8.25 5.13 -0.10
N LYS A 98 8.87 4.38 -1.02
CA LYS A 98 9.79 4.96 -2.00
C LYS A 98 9.12 6.05 -2.83
N ASN A 99 7.89 5.80 -3.31
CA ASN A 99 7.14 6.79 -4.08
C ASN A 99 6.69 7.99 -3.22
N ILE A 100 6.33 7.79 -1.96
CA ILE A 100 6.01 8.88 -1.03
C ILE A 100 7.22 9.80 -0.87
N HIS A 101 8.41 9.24 -0.69
CA HIS A 101 9.66 10.02 -0.60
C HIS A 101 9.98 10.78 -1.89
N GLU A 102 9.79 10.15 -3.05
CA GLU A 102 9.90 10.86 -4.33
C GLU A 102 8.82 11.94 -4.51
N GLY A 103 7.64 11.72 -3.92
CA GLY A 103 6.56 12.69 -3.83
C GLY A 103 6.95 13.89 -2.98
N GLU A 104 7.62 13.70 -1.85
CA GLU A 104 8.14 14.79 -1.00
C GLU A 104 9.12 15.68 -1.76
N LYS A 105 10.07 15.08 -2.50
CA LYS A 105 10.99 15.82 -3.38
C LYS A 105 10.25 16.60 -4.47
N ALA A 106 9.10 16.09 -4.92
CA ALA A 106 8.23 16.74 -5.87
C ALA A 106 7.23 17.72 -5.23
N GLU A 107 7.30 17.96 -3.91
CA GLU A 107 6.38 18.81 -3.14
C GLU A 107 4.91 18.32 -3.25
N ALA A 108 4.70 17.00 -3.32
CA ALA A 108 3.36 16.40 -3.42
C ALA A 108 2.49 16.66 -2.18
N ASN A 109 3.10 16.85 -1.01
CA ASN A 109 2.42 17.32 0.20
C ASN A 109 1.69 18.67 0.00
N ARG A 110 2.17 19.48 -0.96
CA ARG A 110 1.63 20.78 -1.32
C ARG A 110 0.73 20.70 -2.55
N TYR A 111 1.24 20.17 -3.65
CA TYR A 111 0.57 20.21 -4.96
C TYR A 111 -0.35 19.02 -5.27
N ALA A 112 -0.23 17.92 -4.51
CA ALA A 112 -1.06 16.72 -4.63
C ALA A 112 -1.45 16.19 -3.24
N ARG A 113 -1.85 17.12 -2.36
CA ARG A 113 -1.99 16.89 -0.92
C ARG A 113 -2.96 15.76 -0.57
N LYS A 114 -4.04 15.62 -1.34
CA LYS A 114 -5.06 14.57 -1.12
C LYS A 114 -4.44 13.20 -1.33
N GLU A 115 -3.87 12.95 -2.51
CA GLU A 115 -3.27 11.67 -2.89
C GLU A 115 -2.08 11.34 -1.98
N TYR A 116 -1.25 12.33 -1.65
CA TYR A 116 -0.12 12.14 -0.73
C TYR A 116 -0.58 11.68 0.65
N ARG A 117 -1.67 12.26 1.19
CA ARG A 117 -2.25 11.84 2.48
C ARG A 117 -2.85 10.44 2.43
N GLU A 118 -3.60 10.13 1.38
CA GLU A 118 -4.19 8.79 1.19
C GLU A 118 -3.10 7.73 1.07
N ALA A 119 -1.98 8.01 0.40
CA ALA A 119 -0.83 7.11 0.33
C ALA A 119 -0.26 6.78 1.72
N ILE A 120 -0.03 7.79 2.56
CA ILE A 120 0.48 7.60 3.93
C ILE A 120 -0.52 6.83 4.79
N ALA A 121 -1.80 7.21 4.74
CA ALA A 121 -2.86 6.54 5.49
C ALA A 121 -2.99 5.07 5.08
N GLY A 122 -2.95 4.79 3.78
CA GLY A 122 -2.97 3.44 3.22
C GLY A 122 -1.76 2.60 3.67
N VAL A 123 -0.54 3.14 3.64
CA VAL A 123 0.65 2.44 4.16
C VAL A 123 0.49 2.10 5.65
N ARG A 124 0.02 3.05 6.46
CA ARG A 124 -0.22 2.83 7.90
C ARG A 124 -1.25 1.72 8.12
N LYS A 125 -2.35 1.77 7.37
CA LYS A 125 -3.43 0.78 7.48
C LYS A 125 -2.97 -0.61 7.03
N ALA A 126 -2.29 -0.71 5.89
CA ALA A 126 -1.71 -1.94 5.39
C ALA A 126 -0.74 -2.58 6.40
N ARG A 127 0.14 -1.79 7.02
CA ARG A 127 1.05 -2.25 8.09
C ARG A 127 0.28 -2.84 9.28
N LYS A 128 -0.73 -2.12 9.78
CA LYS A 128 -1.57 -2.59 10.89
C LYS A 128 -2.25 -3.92 10.56
N LEU A 129 -2.90 -4.00 9.40
CA LEU A 129 -3.60 -5.22 8.96
C LEU A 129 -2.63 -6.40 8.76
N SER A 130 -1.41 -6.13 8.29
CA SER A 130 -0.39 -7.17 8.08
C SER A 130 0.19 -7.77 9.37
N GLN A 131 -0.22 -7.27 10.55
CA GLN A 131 0.11 -7.91 11.82
C GLN A 131 -0.82 -9.10 12.13
N GLU A 132 -1.97 -9.17 11.46
CA GLU A 132 -2.97 -10.23 11.66
C GLU A 132 -2.99 -11.14 10.42
N GLU A 133 -2.53 -12.37 10.56
CA GLU A 133 -2.35 -13.31 9.44
C GLU A 133 -3.60 -13.55 8.61
N CYS A 134 -4.78 -13.60 9.24
CA CYS A 134 -6.04 -13.84 8.56
C CYS A 134 -6.56 -12.61 7.80
N ARG A 135 -5.90 -11.45 7.92
CA ARG A 135 -6.29 -10.16 7.31
C ARG A 135 -5.39 -9.75 6.16
N TYR A 136 -4.52 -10.64 5.67
CA TYR A 136 -3.60 -10.31 4.58
C TYR A 136 -4.28 -9.92 3.27
N THR A 137 -5.51 -10.36 3.00
CA THR A 137 -6.28 -9.92 1.83
C THR A 137 -6.68 -8.44 1.94
N GLU A 138 -7.14 -8.01 3.12
CA GLU A 138 -7.40 -6.58 3.39
C GLU A 138 -6.11 -5.78 3.34
N ALA A 139 -5.03 -6.28 4.00
CA ALA A 139 -3.73 -5.62 4.00
C ALA A 139 -3.15 -5.45 2.58
N LEU A 140 -3.33 -6.45 1.72
CA LEU A 140 -2.90 -6.40 0.33
C LEU A 140 -3.64 -5.30 -0.43
N LYS A 141 -4.98 -5.25 -0.32
CA LYS A 141 -5.80 -4.21 -0.95
C LYS A 141 -5.35 -2.82 -0.52
N GLU A 142 -5.16 -2.60 0.78
CA GLU A 142 -4.68 -1.31 1.30
C GLU A 142 -3.27 -0.97 0.81
N SER A 143 -2.37 -1.96 0.71
CA SER A 143 -1.01 -1.74 0.18
C SER A 143 -1.00 -1.39 -1.31
N GLU A 144 -1.91 -1.96 -2.09
CA GLU A 144 -2.08 -1.68 -3.52
C GLU A 144 -2.63 -0.28 -3.73
N SER A 145 -3.70 0.09 -3.03
CA SER A 145 -4.25 1.45 -3.07
C SER A 145 -3.23 2.50 -2.59
N ALA A 146 -2.48 2.22 -1.53
CA ALA A 146 -1.43 3.11 -1.05
C ALA A 146 -0.34 3.36 -2.10
N LEU A 147 0.07 2.30 -2.80
CA LEU A 147 1.05 2.38 -3.89
C LEU A 147 0.51 3.20 -5.07
N GLU A 148 -0.75 3.02 -5.42
CA GLU A 148 -1.42 3.78 -6.48
C GLU A 148 -1.46 5.28 -6.15
N TYR A 149 -1.96 5.64 -4.97
CA TYR A 149 -1.98 7.03 -4.51
C TYR A 149 -0.58 7.64 -4.42
N ALA A 150 0.43 6.88 -4.00
CA ALA A 150 1.80 7.36 -3.96
C ALA A 150 2.29 7.75 -5.37
N LYS A 151 2.07 6.89 -6.38
CA LYS A 151 2.44 7.18 -7.77
C LYS A 151 1.65 8.36 -8.36
N GLU A 152 0.36 8.41 -8.06
CA GLU A 152 -0.52 9.50 -8.53
C GLU A 152 -0.09 10.84 -7.93
N SER A 153 0.27 10.87 -6.64
CA SER A 153 0.72 12.08 -5.97
C SER A 153 1.97 12.69 -6.62
N ILE A 154 2.94 11.86 -7.01
CA ILE A 154 4.14 12.30 -7.75
C ILE A 154 3.73 12.89 -9.09
N THR A 155 2.87 12.18 -9.83
CA THR A 155 2.48 12.57 -11.19
C THR A 155 1.76 13.91 -11.18
N LYS A 156 0.79 14.08 -10.27
CA LYS A 156 0.04 15.33 -10.09
C LYS A 156 0.95 16.47 -9.64
N ALA A 157 1.85 16.22 -8.69
CA ALA A 157 2.77 17.25 -8.20
C ALA A 157 3.73 17.72 -9.29
N ARG A 158 4.33 16.80 -10.05
CA ARG A 158 5.21 17.13 -11.19
C ARG A 158 4.47 17.86 -12.30
N ALA A 159 3.23 17.44 -12.62
CA ALA A 159 2.40 18.11 -13.62
C ALA A 159 2.07 19.53 -13.19
N PHE A 160 1.67 19.73 -11.93
CA PHE A 160 1.39 21.06 -11.38
C PHE A 160 2.64 21.94 -11.41
N LYS A 161 3.78 21.43 -10.95
CA LYS A 161 5.06 22.18 -10.97
C LYS A 161 5.47 22.57 -12.38
N LYS A 162 5.31 21.68 -13.36
CA LYS A 162 5.57 21.96 -14.78
C LYS A 162 4.64 23.05 -15.34
N GLU A 163 3.38 23.07 -14.91
CA GLU A 163 2.42 24.10 -15.35
C GLU A 163 2.70 25.45 -14.68
N LEU A 164 3.07 25.43 -13.39
CA LEU A 164 3.53 26.62 -12.67
C LEU A 164 4.72 27.25 -13.37
N GLU A 165 5.72 26.46 -13.76
CA GLU A 165 6.90 26.91 -14.50
C GLU A 165 6.54 27.63 -15.81
N LYS A 166 5.53 27.16 -16.54
CA LYS A 166 5.10 27.83 -17.79
C LYS A 166 4.42 29.17 -17.54
N LYS A 167 3.75 29.32 -16.39
CA LYS A 167 3.01 30.52 -16.00
C LYS A 167 3.88 31.56 -15.30
N LEU A 168 5.16 31.25 -15.06
CA LEU A 168 6.10 32.21 -14.50
C LEU A 168 6.22 33.41 -15.45
N PRO A 169 5.98 34.64 -14.95
CA PRO A 169 6.21 35.82 -15.75
C PRO A 169 7.71 35.88 -16.06
N HIS A 170 8.06 35.96 -17.34
CA HIS A 170 9.48 36.04 -17.74
C HIS A 170 10.13 37.32 -17.21
N TYR A 171 9.33 38.35 -16.91
CA TYR A 171 9.78 39.62 -16.36
C TYR A 171 8.88 40.08 -15.22
N HIS A 172 9.47 40.68 -14.20
CA HIS A 172 8.78 41.29 -13.06
C HIS A 172 9.10 42.77 -12.97
N ILE A 173 8.07 43.59 -12.73
CA ILE A 173 8.23 45.03 -12.48
C ILE A 173 8.33 45.23 -10.97
N VAL A 174 9.50 45.63 -10.51
CA VAL A 174 9.81 45.86 -9.09
C VAL A 174 8.85 46.89 -8.51
N ARG A 175 8.25 46.55 -7.37
CA ARG A 175 7.38 47.44 -6.59
C ARG A 175 8.17 48.10 -5.47
N LYS A 176 7.62 49.21 -4.95
CA LYS A 176 8.24 49.94 -3.84
C LYS A 176 8.42 49.03 -2.61
N GLY A 177 9.66 48.90 -2.15
CA GLY A 177 10.02 48.11 -0.97
C GLY A 177 10.30 46.63 -1.24
N GLU A 178 10.25 46.17 -2.49
CA GLU A 178 10.64 44.81 -2.83
C GLU A 178 12.18 44.63 -2.82
N THR A 179 12.61 43.45 -2.40
CA THR A 179 13.99 42.97 -2.48
C THR A 179 14.05 41.75 -3.39
N LEU A 180 15.23 41.37 -3.88
CA LEU A 180 15.40 40.14 -4.65
C LEU A 180 14.89 38.90 -3.88
N LYS A 181 15.10 38.87 -2.55
CA LYS A 181 14.60 37.81 -1.67
C LYS A 181 13.08 37.79 -1.59
N SER A 182 12.44 38.95 -1.42
CA SER A 182 10.97 39.01 -1.35
C SER A 182 10.31 38.67 -2.68
N ILE A 183 10.90 39.09 -3.81
CA ILE A 183 10.43 38.73 -5.15
C ILE A 183 10.59 37.22 -5.36
N ALA A 184 11.73 36.64 -4.96
CA ALA A 184 11.97 35.20 -5.08
C ALA A 184 11.01 34.37 -4.23
N LYS A 185 10.73 34.83 -3.01
CA LYS A 185 9.78 34.20 -2.08
C LYS A 185 8.32 34.29 -2.54
N SER A 186 7.99 35.25 -3.40
CA SER A 186 6.63 35.43 -3.90
C SER A 186 6.16 34.21 -4.68
N GLU A 187 4.89 33.88 -4.54
CA GLU A 187 4.20 32.93 -5.42
C GLU A 187 3.43 33.71 -6.48
N PRO A 188 3.53 33.33 -7.77
CA PRO A 188 4.07 32.06 -8.27
C PRO A 188 5.58 32.05 -8.58
N VAL A 189 6.33 33.14 -8.34
CA VAL A 189 7.70 33.38 -8.85
C VAL A 189 8.70 32.25 -8.56
N TYR A 190 9.08 32.03 -7.29
CA TYR A 190 9.78 30.79 -6.92
C TYR A 190 9.23 30.19 -5.64
N GLY A 191 8.54 30.96 -4.80
CA GLY A 191 8.07 30.50 -3.49
C GLY A 191 9.20 30.23 -2.49
N ASP A 192 10.43 30.63 -2.82
CA ASP A 192 11.64 30.35 -2.06
C ASP A 192 12.62 31.51 -2.21
N GLU A 193 12.96 32.14 -1.09
CA GLU A 193 13.85 33.29 -1.04
C GLU A 193 15.28 32.98 -1.50
N SER A 194 15.73 31.72 -1.42
CA SER A 194 17.09 31.31 -1.82
C SER A 194 17.37 31.52 -3.32
N PHE A 195 16.32 31.66 -4.14
CA PHE A 195 16.44 31.93 -5.58
C PHE A 195 16.87 33.38 -5.89
N TRP A 196 17.01 34.26 -4.89
CA TRP A 196 17.42 35.65 -5.08
C TRP A 196 18.76 35.78 -5.81
N GLU A 197 19.73 34.89 -5.54
CA GLU A 197 21.04 34.89 -6.19
C GLU A 197 20.94 34.58 -7.69
N ILE A 198 19.97 33.74 -8.06
CA ILE A 198 19.75 33.35 -9.45
C ILE A 198 19.14 34.51 -10.22
N ILE A 199 18.16 35.21 -9.63
CA ILE A 199 17.61 36.43 -10.20
C ILE A 199 18.74 37.46 -10.39
N TYR A 200 19.59 37.65 -9.38
CA TYR A 200 20.73 38.57 -9.48
C TYR A 200 21.68 38.18 -10.63
N LYS A 201 22.09 36.91 -10.69
CA LYS A 201 22.98 36.38 -11.74
C LYS A 201 22.42 36.59 -13.16
N ALA A 202 21.12 36.40 -13.34
CA ALA A 202 20.47 36.57 -14.64
C ALA A 202 20.27 38.03 -15.06
N ASN A 203 20.42 38.98 -14.14
CA ASN A 203 20.25 40.41 -14.36
C ASN A 203 21.51 41.21 -14.01
N ARG A 204 22.70 40.60 -14.07
CA ARG A 204 23.98 41.26 -13.68
C ARG A 204 24.32 42.46 -14.54
N ASP A 205 23.81 42.48 -15.75
CA ASP A 205 23.86 43.61 -16.68
C ASP A 205 23.05 44.82 -16.18
N GLN A 206 21.98 44.58 -15.42
CA GLN A 206 21.03 45.62 -14.96
C GLN A 206 21.12 45.93 -13.46
N ILE A 207 21.56 44.98 -12.63
CA ILE A 207 21.64 45.10 -11.18
C ILE A 207 23.11 45.06 -10.77
N ARG A 208 23.65 46.22 -10.39
CA ARG A 208 25.03 46.31 -9.88
C ARG A 208 25.11 45.86 -8.43
N ASN A 209 24.24 46.37 -7.57
CA ASN A 209 24.14 46.01 -6.16
C ASN A 209 22.84 45.22 -5.92
N PRO A 210 22.90 43.95 -5.46
CA PRO A 210 21.71 43.12 -5.23
C PRO A 210 20.74 43.66 -4.16
N ASP A 211 21.23 44.51 -3.25
CA ASP A 211 20.41 45.11 -2.19
C ASP A 211 19.66 46.38 -2.63
N VAL A 212 19.90 46.86 -3.86
CA VAL A 212 19.30 48.09 -4.39
C VAL A 212 18.49 47.77 -5.64
N LEU A 213 17.17 47.82 -5.51
CA LEU A 213 16.21 47.74 -6.62
C LEU A 213 15.36 49.02 -6.70
N TYR A 214 15.07 49.45 -7.92
CA TYR A 214 14.26 50.66 -8.14
C TYR A 214 12.81 50.32 -8.46
N PRO A 215 11.81 51.00 -7.87
CA PRO A 215 10.41 50.82 -8.26
C PRO A 215 10.21 51.10 -9.76
N GLY A 216 9.49 50.23 -10.46
CA GLY A 216 9.28 50.29 -11.91
C GLY A 216 10.37 49.59 -12.73
N GLN A 217 11.48 49.14 -12.10
CA GLN A 217 12.52 48.39 -12.79
C GLN A 217 11.99 47.03 -13.25
N GLN A 218 12.11 46.74 -14.53
CA GLN A 218 11.79 45.43 -15.08
C GLN A 218 13.00 44.50 -14.94
N ILE A 219 12.84 43.37 -14.24
CA ILE A 219 13.89 42.37 -14.07
C ILE A 219 13.45 41.04 -14.68
N TYR A 220 14.36 40.33 -15.31
CA TYR A 220 14.13 39.00 -15.87
C TYR A 220 14.07 37.96 -14.74
N LEU A 221 13.06 37.09 -14.79
CA LEU A 221 12.90 35.99 -13.85
C LEU A 221 13.17 34.67 -14.59
N PRO A 222 14.39 34.10 -14.48
CA PRO A 222 14.72 32.86 -15.17
C PRO A 222 13.87 31.68 -14.67
N SER A 223 13.41 30.82 -15.57
CA SER A 223 12.78 29.56 -15.18
C SER A 223 13.80 28.65 -14.46
N ARG A 224 13.30 27.75 -13.61
CA ARG A 224 14.15 26.78 -12.89
C ARG A 224 14.98 25.88 -13.83
N LYS A 225 14.56 25.70 -15.10
CA LYS A 225 15.28 24.89 -16.11
C LYS A 225 16.41 25.64 -16.80
N GLU A 226 16.30 26.96 -16.94
CA GLU A 226 17.38 27.79 -17.48
C GLU A 226 18.57 27.81 -16.51
N PHE A 227 18.30 27.72 -15.22
CA PHE A 227 19.32 27.55 -14.19
C PHE A 227 20.07 26.20 -14.29
N SER A 228 19.36 25.08 -14.47
CA SER A 228 19.99 23.75 -14.49
C SER A 228 20.83 23.45 -15.74
N ARG A 229 20.85 24.35 -16.73
CA ARG A 229 21.62 24.21 -17.99
C ARG A 229 22.86 25.11 -18.05
N SER A 230 23.01 26.02 -17.09
CA SER A 230 24.11 26.99 -17.01
C SER A 230 25.22 26.59 -16.03
N HIS A 231 25.11 25.40 -15.42
CA HIS A 231 26.11 24.71 -14.60
C HIS A 231 26.27 23.28 -15.12
#